data_AF-A0A2N3WPY9-F1
#
_entry.id   AF-A0A2N3WPY9-F1
#
_cell.length_a   1.000
_cell.length_b   1.000
_cell.length_c   1.000
_cell.angle_alpha   90.00
_cell.angle_beta   90.00
_cell.angle_gamma   90.00
#
_symmetry.space_group_name_H-M   'P 1'
#
loop_
_entity.id
_entity.type
_entity.pdbx_description
1 polymer ?
#
loop_
_entity_poly.entity_id
_entity_poly.type
_entity_poly.pdbx_seq_one_letter_code
_entity_poly.pdbx_strand_id
1 'polypeptide(L)'
;MKTMWHHHPHVRSGDELTLGERAADAVRNGMGSWAFIWLQTAFIVAWVTLNVIGIVARWDPFPFILLNLAFSVQAAYASPIILLSQRRGDQKSSELALSTHDNGVKLLDLNQRQLEILEQLREMRETLKELAPDPTPAAETPNAGTGGYC
;
A
#
# COMPACT_ATOMS: atom_id res chain seq x y z
N MET A 1 12.07 -10.99 -7.90
CA MET A 1 12.20 -10.22 -6.65
C MET A 1 10.80 -9.95 -6.12
N LYS A 2 10.28 -10.81 -5.23
CA LYS A 2 8.90 -10.74 -4.72
C LYS A 2 8.92 -9.79 -3.52
N THR A 3 8.30 -8.64 -3.66
CA THR A 3 8.29 -7.58 -2.64
C THR A 3 7.70 -8.12 -1.33
N MET A 4 8.48 -8.06 -0.26
CA MET A 4 8.12 -8.47 1.11
C MET A 4 7.04 -7.58 1.76
N TRP A 5 6.34 -6.76 0.96
CA TRP A 5 5.27 -5.85 1.36
C TRP A 5 3.87 -6.47 1.32
N HIS A 6 3.73 -7.74 0.90
CA HIS A 6 2.43 -8.39 0.74
C HIS A 6 1.80 -8.92 2.02
N HIS A 7 2.55 -8.96 3.12
CA HIS A 7 2.06 -9.41 4.43
C HIS A 7 2.21 -8.30 5.45
N HIS A 8 1.29 -7.34 5.43
CA HIS A 8 1.06 -6.51 6.61
C HIS A 8 0.25 -7.34 7.62
N PRO A 9 0.76 -7.56 8.85
CA PRO A 9 0.19 -8.50 9.82
C PRO A 9 -1.22 -8.13 10.31
N HIS A 10 -1.70 -6.91 10.03
CA HIS A 10 -3.01 -6.42 10.43
C HIS A 10 -4.08 -6.51 9.33
N VAL A 11 -3.72 -6.90 8.11
CA VAL A 11 -4.67 -6.98 7.01
C VAL A 11 -5.11 -8.42 6.82
N ARG A 12 -6.37 -8.75 7.17
CA ARG A 12 -6.98 -10.05 6.82
C ARG A 12 -6.81 -10.30 5.32
N SER A 13 -6.15 -11.41 4.99
CA SER A 13 -5.85 -11.80 3.61
C SER A 13 -6.06 -13.31 3.47
N GLY A 14 -6.97 -13.72 2.57
CA GLY A 14 -7.23 -15.14 2.28
C GLY A 14 -8.68 -15.58 2.48
N ASP A 15 -8.87 -16.83 2.93
CA ASP A 15 -10.14 -17.58 2.96
C ASP A 15 -11.19 -17.10 3.99
N GLU A 16 -10.92 -15.97 4.63
CA GLU A 16 -11.81 -15.34 5.61
C GLU A 16 -12.73 -14.27 5.02
N LEU A 17 -12.70 -14.07 3.70
CA LEU A 17 -13.49 -13.08 2.99
C LEU A 17 -14.93 -13.59 2.75
N THR A 18 -15.90 -12.81 3.21
CA THR A 18 -17.33 -13.02 2.90
C THR A 18 -17.59 -12.94 1.39
N LEU A 19 -18.69 -13.53 0.89
CA LEU A 19 -19.04 -13.50 -0.54
C LEU A 19 -19.04 -12.08 -1.14
N GLY A 20 -19.43 -11.08 -0.34
CA GLY A 20 -19.40 -9.67 -0.73
C GLY A 20 -17.99 -9.11 -0.89
N GLU A 21 -17.03 -9.56 -0.10
CA GLU A 21 -15.63 -9.13 -0.20
C GLU A 21 -14.94 -9.73 -1.43
N ARG A 22 -15.26 -10.99 -1.78
CA ARG A 22 -14.80 -11.60 -3.05
C ARG A 22 -15.38 -10.88 -4.26
N ALA A 23 -16.66 -10.50 -4.20
CA ALA A 23 -17.29 -9.72 -5.27
C ALA A 23 -16.63 -8.33 -5.40
N ALA A 24 -16.34 -7.66 -4.28
CA ALA A 24 -15.66 -6.36 -4.29
C ALA A 24 -14.25 -6.44 -4.89
N ASP A 25 -13.46 -7.48 -4.56
CA ASP A 25 -12.12 -7.66 -5.13
C ASP A 25 -12.15 -8.06 -6.61
N ALA A 26 -13.16 -8.86 -7.03
CA ALA A 26 -13.40 -9.18 -8.44
C ALA A 26 -13.80 -7.94 -9.25
N VAL A 27 -14.66 -7.08 -8.70
CA VAL A 27 -15.06 -5.80 -9.32
C VAL A 27 -13.85 -4.86 -9.39
N ARG A 28 -13.06 -4.74 -8.31
CA ARG A 28 -11.85 -3.90 -8.28
C ARG A 28 -10.81 -4.34 -9.31
N ASN A 29 -10.58 -5.64 -9.47
CA ASN A 29 -9.64 -6.17 -10.46
C ASN A 29 -10.22 -6.19 -11.88
N GLY A 30 -11.54 -6.32 -12.03
CA GLY A 30 -12.22 -6.42 -13.33
C GLY A 30 -12.53 -5.07 -13.98
N MET A 31 -12.90 -4.05 -13.20
CA MET A 31 -13.33 -2.74 -13.71
C MET A 31 -12.18 -1.93 -14.34
N GLY A 32 -10.92 -2.30 -14.07
CA GLY A 32 -9.72 -1.74 -14.72
C GLY A 32 -9.12 -2.59 -15.85
N SER A 33 -9.75 -3.73 -16.20
CA SER A 33 -9.21 -4.66 -17.19
C SER A 33 -9.77 -4.39 -18.59
N TRP A 34 -8.90 -4.36 -19.60
CA TRP A 34 -9.27 -4.24 -21.02
C TRP A 34 -10.27 -5.34 -21.46
N ALA A 35 -10.24 -6.51 -20.81
CA ALA A 35 -11.15 -7.61 -21.12
C ALA A 35 -12.64 -7.27 -20.83
N PHE A 36 -12.92 -6.44 -19.83
CA PHE A 36 -14.31 -6.06 -19.49
C PHE A 36 -14.94 -5.20 -20.60
N ILE A 37 -14.18 -4.25 -21.15
CA ILE A 37 -14.62 -3.38 -22.24
C ILE A 37 -14.96 -4.21 -23.49
N TRP A 38 -14.11 -5.19 -23.82
CA TRP A 38 -14.36 -6.11 -24.94
C TRP A 38 -15.62 -6.95 -24.74
N LEU A 39 -15.83 -7.50 -23.53
CA LEU A 39 -17.01 -8.28 -23.21
C LEU A 39 -18.30 -7.45 -23.28
N GLN A 40 -18.30 -6.25 -22.72
CA GLN A 40 -19.45 -5.33 -22.77
C GLN A 40 -19.77 -4.90 -24.21
N THR A 41 -18.75 -4.62 -25.01
CA THR A 41 -18.92 -4.25 -26.43
C THR A 41 -19.46 -5.44 -27.24
N ALA A 42 -18.91 -6.64 -27.05
CA ALA A 42 -19.38 -7.85 -27.70
C ALA A 42 -20.84 -8.17 -27.33
N PHE A 43 -21.24 -7.96 -26.08
CA PHE A 43 -22.63 -8.14 -25.64
C PHE A 43 -23.59 -7.19 -26.39
N ILE A 44 -23.26 -5.89 -26.48
CA ILE A 44 -24.07 -4.91 -27.22
C ILE A 44 -24.17 -5.31 -28.71
N VAL A 45 -23.04 -5.61 -29.34
CA VAL A 45 -22.99 -6.00 -30.76
C VAL A 45 -23.80 -7.27 -31.01
N ALA A 46 -23.68 -8.28 -30.15
CA ALA A 46 -24.44 -9.51 -30.25
C ALA A 46 -25.96 -9.25 -30.09
N TRP A 47 -26.36 -8.40 -29.14
CA TRP A 47 -27.76 -8.06 -28.91
C TRP A 47 -28.39 -7.32 -30.10
N VAL A 48 -27.68 -6.33 -30.63
CA VAL A 48 -28.10 -5.59 -31.82
C VAL A 48 -28.19 -6.54 -33.01
N THR A 49 -27.19 -7.38 -33.22
CA THR A 49 -27.14 -8.35 -34.34
C THR A 49 -28.28 -9.36 -34.26
N LEU A 50 -28.57 -9.90 -33.06
CA LEU A 50 -29.67 -10.83 -32.85
C LEU A 50 -31.04 -10.20 -33.12
N ASN A 51 -31.22 -8.93 -32.74
CA ASN A 51 -32.43 -8.15 -33.05
C ASN A 51 -32.57 -7.85 -34.55
N VAL A 52 -31.48 -7.46 -35.22
CA VAL A 52 -31.48 -7.10 -36.65
C VAL A 52 -31.70 -8.30 -37.56
N ILE A 53 -31.13 -9.48 -37.23
CA ILE A 53 -31.33 -10.71 -38.01
C ILE A 53 -32.77 -11.25 -37.85
N GLY A 54 -33.56 -10.71 -36.92
CA GLY A 54 -34.98 -11.06 -36.76
C GLY A 54 -35.21 -12.45 -36.20
N ILE A 55 -34.18 -13.09 -35.63
CA ILE A 55 -34.26 -14.41 -34.97
C ILE A 55 -35.20 -14.36 -33.76
N VAL A 56 -35.33 -13.20 -33.13
CA VAL A 56 -36.32 -12.93 -32.08
C VAL A 56 -37.17 -11.76 -32.55
N ALA A 57 -38.45 -12.02 -32.81
CA ALA A 57 -39.39 -11.10 -33.44
C ALA A 57 -39.40 -9.71 -32.80
N ARG A 58 -38.74 -8.71 -33.41
CA ARG A 58 -38.94 -7.24 -33.28
C ARG A 58 -39.31 -6.72 -31.86
N TRP A 59 -38.80 -7.35 -30.81
CA TRP A 59 -39.16 -7.05 -29.41
C TRP A 59 -38.60 -5.72 -28.94
N ASP A 60 -37.55 -5.21 -29.59
CA ASP A 60 -36.95 -3.91 -29.28
C ASP A 60 -36.73 -3.07 -30.56
N PRO A 61 -37.80 -2.44 -31.10
CA PRO A 61 -37.69 -1.51 -32.23
C PRO A 61 -36.80 -0.31 -31.88
N PHE A 62 -36.17 0.29 -32.89
CA PHE A 62 -35.37 1.51 -32.73
C PHE A 62 -36.21 2.61 -32.05
N PRO A 63 -35.79 3.24 -30.93
CA PRO A 63 -34.47 3.22 -30.29
C PRO A 63 -34.41 2.25 -29.10
N PHE A 64 -33.63 1.17 -29.21
CA PHE A 64 -33.52 0.03 -28.27
C PHE A 64 -33.81 0.38 -26.78
N ILE A 65 -35.08 0.32 -26.36
CA ILE A 65 -35.55 0.82 -25.07
C ILE A 65 -35.14 -0.11 -23.93
N LEU A 66 -35.13 -1.42 -24.20
CA LEU A 66 -34.74 -2.43 -23.21
C LEU A 66 -33.24 -2.38 -22.95
N LEU A 67 -32.44 -2.17 -23.99
CA LEU A 67 -31.00 -1.99 -23.84
C LEU A 67 -30.69 -0.73 -23.01
N ASN A 68 -31.39 0.37 -23.30
CA ASN A 68 -31.25 1.61 -22.52
C ASN A 68 -31.66 1.45 -21.05
N LEU A 69 -32.77 0.73 -20.80
CA LEU A 69 -33.23 0.45 -19.44
C LEU A 69 -32.23 -0.43 -18.69
N ALA A 70 -31.69 -1.46 -19.34
CA ALA A 70 -30.68 -2.34 -18.76
C ALA A 70 -29.41 -1.58 -18.37
N PHE A 71 -28.91 -0.69 -19.23
CA PHE A 71 -27.77 0.18 -18.90
C PHE A 71 -28.08 1.14 -17.76
N SER A 72 -29.29 1.69 -17.71
CA SER A 72 -29.71 2.58 -16.63
C SER A 72 -29.73 1.86 -15.28
N VAL A 73 -30.26 0.63 -15.24
CA VAL A 73 -30.24 -0.22 -14.03
C VAL A 73 -28.81 -0.64 -13.68
N GLN A 74 -28.00 -1.00 -14.68
CA GLN A 74 -26.60 -1.35 -14.49
C GLN A 74 -25.82 -0.20 -13.82
N ALA A 75 -26.01 1.03 -14.28
CA ALA A 75 -25.40 2.22 -13.67
C ALA A 75 -25.92 2.48 -12.25
N ALA A 76 -27.23 2.31 -12.03
CA ALA A 76 -27.85 2.44 -10.71
C ALA A 76 -27.29 1.44 -9.70
N TYR A 77 -27.00 0.21 -10.12
CA TYR A 77 -26.45 -0.85 -9.26
C TYR A 77 -24.92 -0.74 -9.07
N ALA A 78 -24.20 -0.15 -10.03
CA ALA A 78 -22.77 0.10 -9.89
C ALA A 78 -22.46 1.06 -8.74
N SER A 79 -23.26 2.11 -8.58
CA SER A 79 -23.08 3.15 -7.55
C SER A 79 -23.00 2.60 -6.10
N PRO A 80 -23.95 1.79 -5.60
CA PRO A 80 -23.88 1.23 -4.25
C PRO A 80 -22.77 0.20 -4.07
N ILE A 81 -22.44 -0.59 -5.10
CA ILE A 81 -21.30 -1.53 -5.03
C ILE A 81 -19.99 -0.77 -4.88
N ILE A 82 -19.80 0.29 -5.67
CA ILE A 82 -18.62 1.14 -5.59
C ILE A 82 -18.54 1.76 -4.19
N LEU A 83 -19.65 2.30 -3.67
CA LEU A 83 -19.71 2.87 -2.33
C LEU A 83 -19.36 1.83 -1.24
N LEU A 84 -19.82 0.59 -1.37
CA LEU A 84 -19.46 -0.49 -0.44
C LEU A 84 -17.97 -0.83 -0.53
N SER A 85 -17.41 -0.87 -1.74
CA SER A 85 -15.98 -1.10 -1.95
C SER A 85 -15.10 0.02 -1.38
N GLN A 86 -15.59 1.26 -1.44
CA GLN A 86 -14.93 2.43 -0.88
C GLN A 86 -14.94 2.39 0.65
N ARG A 87 -16.08 2.07 1.29
CA ARG A 87 -16.15 1.94 2.76
C ARG A 87 -15.14 0.94 3.33
N ARG A 88 -14.88 -0.16 2.62
CA ARG A 88 -13.83 -1.13 3.00
C ARG A 88 -12.41 -0.57 2.81
N GLY A 89 -12.20 0.20 1.73
CA GLY A 89 -10.96 0.92 1.50
C GLY A 89 -10.67 1.95 2.60
N ASP A 90 -11.68 2.69 3.03
CA ASP A 90 -11.57 3.73 4.05
C ASP A 90 -11.30 3.12 5.44
N GLN A 91 -11.97 2.01 5.78
CA GLN A 91 -11.69 1.27 7.02
C GLN A 91 -10.23 0.81 7.09
N LYS A 92 -9.71 0.20 6.02
CA LYS A 92 -8.30 -0.22 5.95
C LYS A 92 -7.34 0.96 6.01
N SER A 93 -7.69 2.07 5.38
CA SER A 93 -6.88 3.30 5.38
C SER A 93 -6.82 3.93 6.78
N SER A 94 -7.92 3.90 7.52
CA SER A 94 -7.99 4.38 8.90
C SER A 94 -7.11 3.53 9.84
N GLU A 95 -7.17 2.21 9.73
CA GLU A 95 -6.33 1.30 10.52
C GLU A 95 -4.82 1.51 10.25
N LEU A 96 -4.45 1.66 8.97
CA LEU A 96 -3.07 1.99 8.58
C LEU A 96 -2.62 3.35 9.13
N ALA A 97 -3.52 4.34 9.18
CA ALA A 97 -3.20 5.66 9.74
C ALA A 97 -2.89 5.59 11.23
N LEU A 98 -3.67 4.81 12.01
CA LEU A 98 -3.41 4.59 13.43
C LEU A 98 -2.07 3.88 13.66
N SER A 99 -1.77 2.83 12.88
CA SER A 99 -0.48 2.14 12.96
C SER A 99 0.71 3.05 12.61
N THR A 100 0.54 3.92 11.60
CA THR A 100 1.59 4.87 11.19
C THR A 100 1.85 5.90 12.29
N HIS A 101 0.82 6.33 13.01
CA HIS A 101 0.96 7.25 14.14
C HIS A 101 1.79 6.64 15.27
N ASP A 102 1.45 5.42 15.71
CA ASP A 102 2.18 4.69 16.76
C ASP A 102 3.65 4.45 16.38
N ASN A 103 3.92 4.10 15.13
CA ASN A 103 5.29 3.93 14.65
C ASN A 103 6.07 5.24 14.68
N GLY A 104 5.43 6.37 14.34
CA GLY A 104 6.02 7.70 14.45
C GLY A 104 6.40 8.05 15.89
N VAL A 105 5.54 7.77 16.86
CA VAL A 105 5.84 7.99 18.28
C VAL A 105 7.00 7.10 18.75
N LYS A 106 7.03 5.82 18.36
CA LYS A 106 8.15 4.92 18.69
C LYS A 106 9.48 5.37 18.09
N LEU A 107 9.46 5.93 16.88
CA LEU A 107 10.64 6.51 16.23
C LEU A 107 11.18 7.71 17.02
N LEU A 108 10.30 8.56 17.55
CA LEU A 108 10.70 9.69 18.41
C LEU A 108 11.28 9.19 19.74
N ASP A 109 10.65 8.21 20.39
CA ASP A 109 11.15 7.60 21.64
C ASP A 109 12.55 7.00 21.45
N LEU A 110 12.77 6.26 20.37
CA LEU A 110 14.10 5.71 20.02
C LEU A 110 15.14 6.81 19.85
N ASN A 111 14.80 7.91 19.19
CA ASN A 111 15.70 9.04 19.00
C ASN A 111 16.07 9.69 20.35
N GLN A 112 15.09 9.84 21.25
CA GLN A 112 15.32 10.35 22.60
C GLN A 112 16.26 9.46 23.41
N ARG A 113 16.07 8.14 23.39
CA ARG A 113 16.97 7.19 24.07
C ARG A 113 18.40 7.25 23.56
N GLN A 114 18.61 7.52 22.27
CA GLN A 114 19.96 7.69 21.73
C GLN A 114 20.67 8.89 22.35
N LEU A 115 19.94 10.00 22.57
CA LEU A 115 20.50 11.19 23.22
C LEU A 115 20.87 10.91 24.68
N GLU A 116 20.03 10.17 25.42
CA GLU A 116 20.35 9.76 26.79
C GLU A 116 21.64 8.93 26.87
N ILE A 117 21.82 7.96 25.97
CA ILE A 117 23.05 7.15 25.92
C ILE A 117 24.28 8.02 25.64
N LEU A 118 24.16 9.01 24.74
CA LEU A 118 25.26 9.93 24.45
C LEU A 118 25.61 10.80 25.66
N GLU A 119 24.62 11.24 26.44
CA GLU A 119 24.85 11.94 27.69
C GLU A 119 25.54 11.05 28.73
N GLN A 120 25.07 9.81 28.91
CA GLN A 120 25.71 8.85 29.83
C GLN A 120 27.17 8.58 29.46
N LEU A 121 27.48 8.41 28.17
CA LEU A 121 28.86 8.24 27.70
C LEU A 121 29.71 9.49 28.00
N ARG A 122 29.14 10.67 27.84
CA ARG A 122 29.82 11.94 28.14
C ARG A 122 30.13 12.07 29.62
N GLU A 123 29.21 11.64 30.48
CA GLU A 123 29.34 11.67 31.94
C GLU A 123 30.36 10.64 32.45
N MET A 124 30.34 9.41 31.92
CA MET A 124 31.38 8.41 32.19
C MET A 124 32.77 8.89 31.78
N ARG A 125 32.87 9.62 30.66
CA ARG A 125 34.14 10.20 30.22
C ARG A 125 34.64 11.28 31.18
N GLU A 126 33.78 12.18 31.64
CA GLU A 126 34.18 13.26 32.55
C GLU A 126 34.56 12.72 33.94
N THR A 127 33.84 11.72 34.47
CA THR A 127 34.24 11.02 35.70
C THR A 127 35.57 10.29 35.56
N LEU A 128 35.84 9.65 34.41
CA LEU A 128 37.16 9.08 34.11
C LEU A 128 38.26 10.15 34.04
N LYS A 129 37.97 11.32 33.45
CA LYS A 129 38.90 12.47 33.39
C LYS A 129 39.24 13.03 34.77
N GLU A 130 38.28 13.01 35.68
CA GLU A 130 38.49 13.47 37.05
C GLU A 130 39.28 12.45 37.89
N LEU A 131 39.05 11.15 37.66
CA LEU A 131 39.80 10.08 38.32
C LEU A 131 41.21 9.87 37.74
N ALA A 132 41.41 10.21 36.47
CA ALA A 132 42.68 10.20 35.76
C ALA A 132 43.00 11.60 35.25
N PRO A 133 43.56 12.51 36.09
CA PRO A 133 44.02 13.79 35.61
C PRO A 133 45.10 13.55 34.55
N ASP A 134 44.78 13.99 33.33
CA ASP A 134 45.60 14.04 32.11
C ASP A 134 46.98 13.35 32.20
N PRO A 135 47.24 12.21 31.50
CA PRO A 135 48.62 11.90 31.18
C PRO A 135 49.10 13.04 30.28
N THR A 136 49.87 13.93 30.89
CA THR A 136 50.63 15.03 30.32
C THR A 136 51.03 14.72 28.87
N PRO A 137 50.96 15.67 27.92
CA PRO A 137 51.27 15.42 26.51
C PRO A 137 52.69 14.88 26.36
N ALA A 138 52.82 13.57 26.31
CA ALA A 138 54.07 12.85 26.13
C ALA A 138 53.85 11.80 25.06
N ALA A 139 53.86 12.27 23.81
CA ALA A 139 54.93 11.97 22.88
C ALA A 139 54.40 12.11 21.44
N GLU A 140 54.57 13.31 20.90
CA GLU A 140 55.00 13.43 19.52
C GLU A 140 56.34 12.66 19.43
N THR A 141 56.29 11.40 19.00
CA THR A 141 57.50 10.65 18.71
C THR A 141 58.06 11.18 17.39
N PRO A 142 59.30 11.68 17.35
CA PRO A 142 59.90 12.06 16.09
C PRO A 142 60.02 10.80 15.23
N ASN A 143 59.45 10.87 14.04
CA ASN A 143 59.59 9.92 12.95
C ASN A 143 61.08 9.57 12.72
N ALA A 144 61.56 8.49 13.36
CA ALA A 144 62.77 7.80 12.99
C ALA A 144 62.45 6.88 11.82
N GLY A 145 62.22 7.50 10.66
CA GLY A 145 62.14 6.82 9.38
C GLY A 145 63.48 6.18 9.07
N THR A 146 63.50 4.84 9.09
CA THR A 146 64.05 3.98 8.04
C THR A 146 65.21 4.51 7.19
N GLY A 147 66.31 3.75 7.14
CA GLY A 147 67.04 3.58 5.87
C GLY A 147 68.55 3.48 5.97
N GLY A 148 69.06 2.48 6.69
CA GLY A 148 70.35 1.91 6.33
C GLY A 148 70.19 1.09 5.04
N TYR A 149 70.68 1.63 3.92
CA TYR A 149 70.95 0.89 2.70
C TYR A 149 72.45 0.98 2.41
N CYS A 150 73.11 -0.18 2.50
CA CYS A 150 74.24 -0.52 1.64
C CYS A 150 73.68 -1.18 0.39
#